data_AF-A0A0S8DYA8-F1
#
_entry.id   AF-A0A0S8DYA8-F1
#
_cell.length_a   1.000
_cell.length_b   1.000
_cell.length_c   1.000
_cell.angle_alpha   90.00
_cell.angle_beta   90.00
_cell.angle_gamma   90.00
#
_symmetry.space_group_name_H-M   'P 1'
#
loop_
_entity.id
_entity.type
_entity.pdbx_description
1 polymer ?
#
loop_
_entity_poly.entity_id
_entity_poly.type
_entity_poly.pdbx_seq_one_letter_code
_entity_poly.pdbx_strand_id
1 'polypeptide(L)' 'MTDQHRARAAKVVAAFQESLDPGVRAQISQAQYEQLVLTVAEALSEERDAAATALEELARTLRAGSDTPELGL' A
#
# COMPACT_ATOMS: atom_id res chain seq x y z
N MET A 1 8.18 -1.78 -5.64
CA MET A 1 7.31 -2.78 -4.98
C MET A 1 8.16 -3.71 -4.12
N THR A 2 7.86 -3.86 -2.83
CA THR A 2 8.61 -4.76 -1.93
C THR A 2 8.02 -6.17 -1.97
N ASP A 3 8.83 -7.20 -1.69
CA ASP A 3 8.35 -8.59 -1.57
C ASP A 3 7.23 -8.73 -0.53
N GLN A 4 7.21 -7.86 0.48
CA GLN A 4 6.18 -7.84 1.52
C GLN A 4 4.80 -7.42 1.00
N HIS A 5 4.72 -6.42 0.11
CA HIS A 5 3.44 -6.00 -0.48
C HIS A 5 2.88 -7.09 -1.39
N ARG A 6 3.74 -7.73 -2.19
CA ARG A 6 3.34 -8.86 -3.03
C ARG A 6 2.83 -10.04 -2.21
N ALA A 7 3.48 -10.37 -1.09
CA ALA A 7 3.02 -11.42 -0.18
C ALA A 7 1.68 -11.09 0.48
N ARG A 8 1.45 -9.82 0.88
CA ARG A 8 0.15 -9.38 1.41
C ARG A 8 -0.95 -9.43 0.36
N ALA A 9 -0.68 -8.94 -0.84
CA ALA A 9 -1.61 -8.99 -1.96
C ALA A 9 -1.99 -10.44 -2.30
N ALA A 10 -1.02 -11.35 -2.36
CA ALA A 10 -1.29 -12.77 -2.59
C ALA A 10 -2.23 -13.39 -1.54
N LYS A 11 -2.07 -13.05 -0.25
CA LYS A 11 -2.98 -13.50 0.82
C LYS A 11 -4.40 -12.97 0.65
N VAL A 12 -4.54 -11.70 0.31
CA VAL A 12 -5.87 -11.08 0.06
C VAL A 12 -6.54 -11.74 -1.14
N VAL A 13 -5.81 -11.95 -2.23
CA VAL A 13 -6.34 -12.60 -3.42
C VAL A 13 -6.70 -14.07 -3.15
N ALA A 14 -5.92 -14.78 -2.34
CA ALA A 14 -6.25 -16.15 -1.92
C ALA A 14 -7.55 -16.19 -1.10
N ALA A 15 -7.72 -15.30 -0.14
CA ALA A 15 -8.97 -15.20 0.63
C ALA A 15 -10.17 -14.83 -0.26
N PHE A 16 -9.97 -13.93 -1.23
CA PHE A 16 -10.99 -13.62 -2.23
C PHE A 16 -11.36 -14.85 -3.06
N GLN A 17 -10.38 -15.63 -3.53
CA GLN A 17 -10.63 -16.88 -4.26
C GLN A 17 -11.47 -17.88 -3.46
N GLU A 18 -11.21 -18.00 -2.16
CA GLU A 18 -11.95 -18.89 -1.26
C GLU A 18 -13.37 -18.40 -0.99
N SER A 19 -13.62 -17.09 -1.07
CA SER A 19 -14.95 -16.51 -0.89
C SER A 19 -15.87 -16.64 -2.11
N LEU A 20 -15.31 -16.96 -3.28
CA LEU A 20 -16.07 -17.11 -4.52
C LEU A 20 -16.80 -18.45 -4.59
N ASP A 21 -18.00 -18.43 -5.15
CA ASP A 21 -18.68 -19.65 -5.53
C ASP A 21 -17.80 -20.48 -6.48
N PRO A 22 -17.77 -21.82 -6.34
CA PRO A 22 -16.89 -22.68 -7.14
C PRO A 22 -17.05 -22.50 -8.65
N GLY A 23 -18.28 -22.25 -9.12
CA GLY A 23 -18.58 -22.00 -10.54
C GLY A 23 -17.99 -20.68 -11.05
N VAL A 24 -17.88 -19.65 -10.20
CA VAL A 24 -17.26 -18.37 -10.54
C VAL A 24 -15.74 -18.50 -10.49
N ARG A 25 -15.22 -19.18 -9.46
CA ARG A 25 -13.78 -19.46 -9.33
C ARG A 25 -13.22 -20.21 -10.55
N ALA A 26 -13.99 -21.17 -11.09
CA ALA A 26 -13.59 -21.94 -12.27
C ALA A 26 -13.55 -21.11 -13.57
N GLN A 27 -14.21 -19.95 -13.62
CA GLN A 27 -14.21 -19.05 -14.78
C GLN A 27 -13.03 -18.08 -14.80
N ILE A 28 -12.33 -17.93 -13.67
CA ILE A 28 -11.20 -17.01 -13.54
C ILE A 28 -9.91 -17.78 -13.77
N SER A 29 -9.13 -17.36 -14.76
CA SER A 29 -7.84 -17.94 -15.07
C SER A 29 -6.78 -17.57 -14.03
N GLN A 30 -5.76 -18.42 -13.92
CA GLN A 30 -4.60 -18.15 -13.07
C GLN A 30 -3.93 -16.80 -13.41
N ALA A 31 -3.83 -16.45 -14.70
CA ALA A 31 -3.26 -15.17 -15.13
C ALA A 31 -4.07 -13.95 -14.64
N GLN A 32 -5.40 -14.06 -14.59
CA GLN A 32 -6.26 -13.00 -14.04
C GLN A 32 -6.06 -12.84 -12.52
N TYR A 33 -5.85 -13.92 -11.78
CA TYR A 33 -5.53 -13.83 -10.36
C TYR A 33 -4.13 -13.26 -10.12
N GLU A 34 -3.15 -13.61 -10.94
CA GLU A 34 -1.81 -13.01 -10.86
C GLU A 34 -1.83 -11.51 -11.16
N GLN A 35 -2.62 -11.10 -12.15
CA GLN A 35 -2.84 -9.68 -12.44
C GLN A 35 -3.51 -8.97 -11.25
N LEU A 36 -4.50 -9.60 -10.61
CA LEU A 36 -5.14 -9.04 -9.42
C LEU A 36 -4.15 -8.90 -8.25
N VAL A 37 -3.25 -9.88 -8.05
CA VAL A 37 -2.17 -9.78 -7.06
C VAL A 37 -1.27 -8.59 -7.34
N LEU A 38 -0.90 -8.37 -8.60
CA LEU A 38 -0.07 -7.24 -9.01
C LEU A 38 -0.78 -5.90 -8.71
N THR A 39 -2.02 -5.75 -9.15
CA THR A 39 -2.82 -4.54 -8.94
C THR A 39 -3.01 -4.21 -7.45
N VAL A 40 -3.28 -5.22 -6.61
CA VAL A 40 -3.40 -5.00 -5.16
C VAL A 40 -2.04 -4.62 -4.55
N ALA A 41 -0.94 -5.22 -5.01
CA ALA A 41 0.39 -4.92 -4.50
C ALA A 41 0.85 -3.50 -4.90
N GLU A 42 0.48 -3.03 -6.08
CA GLU A 42 0.72 -1.66 -6.56
C GLU A 42 -0.03 -0.65 -5.70
N ALA A 43 -1.35 -0.85 -5.49
CA ALA A 43 -2.15 0.02 -4.63
C ALA A 43 -1.59 0.12 -3.19
N LEU A 44 -1.16 -1.01 -2.61
CA LEU A 44 -0.49 -1.02 -1.30
C LEU A 44 0.83 -0.25 -1.30
N SER A 45 1.55 -0.25 -2.43
CA SER A 45 2.79 0.51 -2.58
C SER A 45 2.52 2.01 -2.65
N GLU A 46 1.53 2.42 -3.44
CA GLU A 46 1.14 3.82 -3.61
C GLU A 46 0.68 4.44 -2.29
N GLU A 47 -0.18 3.75 -1.54
CA GLU A 47 -0.63 4.21 -0.22
C GLU A 47 0.53 4.35 0.78
N ARG A 48 1.50 3.43 0.75
CA ARG A 48 2.70 3.53 1.58
C ARG A 48 3.53 4.75 1.21
N ASP A 49 3.72 5.00 -0.08
CA ASP A 49 4.55 6.10 -0.57
C ASP A 49 3.89 7.46 -0.29
N ALA A 50 2.56 7.54 -0.38
CA ALA A 50 1.79 8.71 0.06
C ALA A 50 1.97 8.98 1.56
N ALA A 51 1.85 7.95 2.40
CA ALA A 51 2.04 8.08 3.85
C ALA A 51 3.47 8.49 4.22
N ALA A 52 4.48 7.93 3.55
CA ALA A 52 5.88 8.31 3.74
C ALA A 52 6.12 9.78 3.39
N THR A 53 5.55 10.24 2.26
CA THR A 53 5.63 11.65 1.83
C THR A 53 5.01 12.58 2.88
N ALA A 54 3.80 12.27 3.36
CA ALA A 54 3.14 13.07 4.39
C ALA A 54 3.95 13.13 5.70
N LEU A 55 4.61 12.02 6.09
CA LEU A 55 5.47 11.99 7.26
C LEU A 55 6.73 12.84 7.09
N GLU A 56 7.34 12.81 5.89
CA GLU A 56 8.49 13.66 5.57
C GLU A 56 8.13 15.15 5.60
N GLU A 57 6.96 15.51 5.05
CA GLU A 57 6.44 16.89 5.12
C GLU A 57 6.19 17.32 6.57
N LEU A 58 5.56 16.47 7.38
CA LEU A 58 5.36 16.73 8.80
C LEU A 58 6.70 16.93 9.52
N ALA A 59 7.70 16.07 9.27
CA ALA A 59 9.02 16.19 9.86
C ALA A 59 9.74 17.49 9.45
N ARG A 60 9.58 17.95 8.20
CA ARG A 60 10.10 19.24 7.73
C ARG A 60 9.43 20.41 8.45
N THR A 61 8.11 20.39 8.56
CA THR A 61 7.34 21.43 9.26
C THR A 61 7.75 21.52 10.73
N LEU A 62 7.88 20.38 11.41
CA LEU A 62 8.32 20.36 12.82
C LEU A 62 9.73 20.93 12.98
N ARG A 63 10.68 20.56 12.10
CA ARG A 63 12.05 21.12 12.13
C ARG A 63 12.08 22.62 11.89
N ALA A 64 11.34 23.09 10.87
CA ALA A 64 11.25 24.51 10.55
C ALA A 64 10.59 25.33 11.68
N GLY A 65 9.62 24.74 12.40
CA GLY A 65 9.01 25.37 13.58
C GLY A 65 9.98 25.50 14.77
N SER A 66 10.86 24.52 14.97
CA SER A 66 11.90 24.54 16.01
C SER A 66 13.10 25.45 15.72
N ASP A 67 13.27 25.92 14.48
CA ASP A 67 14.32 26.88 14.09
C ASP A 67 13.90 28.35 14.22
N THR A 68 12.75 28.65 14.84
CA THR A 68 12.39 30.04 15.18
C THR A 68 13.17 30.43 16.44
N PRO A 69 14.20 31.30 16.38
CA PRO A 69 14.75 31.87 17.60
C PRO A 69 13.62 32.73 18.15
N GLU A 70 13.18 32.47 19.37
CA GLU A 70 12.44 33.47 20.13
C GLU A 70 13.35 34.71 20.19
N LEU A 71 13.05 35.70 19.34
CA LEU A 71 13.73 36.98 19.38
C LEU A 71 13.49 37.54 20.77
N GLY A 72 14.61 37.68 21.49
CA GLY A 72 14.66 37.90 22.92
C GLY A 72 13.82 39.07 23.42
N LEU A 73 13.21 38.84 24.58
CA LEU A 73 12.89 39.88 25.55
C LEU A 73 14.17 40.37 26.23
#